data_AF-A0A7K0NYX8-F1
#
_entry.id   AF-A0A7K0NYX8-F1
#
_cell.length_a   1.000
_cell.length_b   1.000
_cell.length_c   1.000
_cell.angle_alpha   90.00
_cell.angle_beta   90.00
_cell.angle_gamma   90.00
#
_symmetry.space_group_name_H-M   'P 1'
#
loop_
_entity.id
_entity.type
_entity.pdbx_description
1 polymer ?
#
loop_
_entity_poly.entity_id
_entity_poly.type
_entity_poly.pdbx_seq_one_letter_code
_entity_poly.pdbx_strand_id
1 'polypeptide(L)' 'MLKRFRYRAYLTRPDQEAALNRTFGCARVVYNDVIHAREEAHKAGLPFPKTGDLSKQLITLAKLSPERAWLSEV' A
#
# COMPACT_ATOMS: atom_id res chain seq x y z
N MET A 1 -22.12 7.71 -24.97
CA MET A 1 -22.19 8.87 -24.06
C MET A 1 -21.43 8.54 -22.78
N LEU A 2 -20.22 9.09 -22.58
CA LEU A 2 -19.44 8.89 -21.35
C LEU A 2 -20.08 9.68 -20.20
N LYS A 3 -20.76 8.99 -19.27
CA LYS A 3 -21.25 9.60 -18.03
C LYS A 3 -20.08 9.75 -17.07
N ARG A 4 -19.59 10.98 -16.90
CA ARG A 4 -18.61 11.30 -15.86
C ARG A 4 -19.37 11.53 -14.57
N PHE A 5 -19.41 10.50 -13.73
CA PHE A 5 -20.05 10.66 -12.44
C PHE A 5 -19.13 11.37 -11.45
N ARG A 6 -19.62 12.46 -10.86
CA ARG A 6 -19.01 13.14 -9.71
C ARG A 6 -19.77 12.68 -8.48
N TYR A 7 -19.15 11.80 -7.71
CA TYR A 7 -19.66 11.38 -6.41
C TYR A 7 -18.81 12.01 -5.32
N ARG A 8 -19.47 12.38 -4.21
CA ARG A 8 -18.79 12.71 -2.96
C ARG A 8 -19.22 11.65 -1.95
N ALA A 9 -18.26 10.86 -1.47
CA ALA A 9 -18.51 9.93 -0.39
C ALA A 9 -18.60 10.73 0.91
N TYR A 10 -19.73 10.63 1.62
CA TYR A 10 -19.87 11.13 2.97
C TYR A 10 -19.87 9.93 3.90
N LEU A 11 -18.84 9.83 4.73
CA LEU A 11 -18.72 8.79 5.74
C LEU A 11 -19.57 9.23 6.92
N THR A 12 -20.76 8.66 7.06
CA THR A 12 -21.70 9.04 8.13
C THR A 12 -21.56 8.16 9.37
N ARG A 13 -20.74 7.09 9.28
CA ARG A 13 -20.53 6.15 10.38
C ARG A 13 -19.04 6.08 10.77
N PRO A 14 -18.69 6.16 12.07
CA PRO A 14 -17.30 6.13 12.53
C PRO A 14 -16.53 4.84 12.17
N ASP A 15 -17.22 3.70 12.07
CA ASP A 15 -16.64 2.41 11.69
C ASP A 15 -16.11 2.42 10.25
N GLN A 16 -16.81 3.08 9.33
CA GLN A 16 -16.38 3.25 7.94
C GLN A 16 -15.13 4.11 7.85
N GLU A 17 -15.08 5.21 8.61
CA GLU A 17 -13.90 6.08 8.65
C GLU A 17 -12.69 5.34 9.21
N ALA A 18 -12.86 4.60 10.30
CA ALA A 18 -11.79 3.79 10.89
C ALA A 18 -11.28 2.70 9.91
N ALA A 19 -12.19 2.01 9.21
CA ALA A 19 -11.82 1.01 8.21
C ALA A 19 -11.01 1.63 7.07
N LEU A 20 -11.48 2.75 6.50
CA LEU A 20 -10.78 3.43 5.41
C LEU A 20 -9.42 3.98 5.85
N ASN A 21 -9.32 4.54 7.05
CA ASN A 21 -8.05 5.02 7.60
C ASN A 21 -7.03 3.89 7.71
N ARG A 22 -7.45 2.69 8.17
CA ARG A 22 -6.58 1.51 8.18
C ARG A 22 -6.19 1.10 6.76
N THR A 23 -7.14 0.95 5.85
CA THR A 23 -6.86 0.50 4.47
C THR A 23 -5.93 1.45 3.72
N PHE A 24 -6.20 2.75 3.75
CA PHE A 24 -5.34 3.73 3.09
C PHE A 24 -4.00 3.90 3.82
N GLY A 25 -3.96 3.76 5.14
CA GLY A 25 -2.73 3.69 5.91
C GLY A 25 -1.82 2.53 5.47
N CYS A 26 -2.36 1.32 5.37
CA CYS A 26 -1.64 0.15 4.85
C CYS A 26 -1.11 0.40 3.43
N ALA A 27 -1.98 0.86 2.53
CA ALA A 27 -1.61 1.12 1.14
C ALA A 27 -0.49 2.17 1.03
N ARG A 28 -0.58 3.25 1.81
CA ARG A 28 0.43 4.32 1.87
C ARG A 28 1.79 3.77 2.29
N VAL A 29 1.82 2.94 3.33
CA VAL A 29 3.06 2.37 3.86
C VAL A 29 3.72 1.46 2.81
N VAL A 30 2.99 0.49 2.25
CA VAL A 30 3.53 -0.42 1.23
C VAL A 30 3.99 0.34 -0.02
N TYR A 31 3.23 1.37 -0.44
CA TYR A 31 3.61 2.21 -1.58
C TYR A 31 4.92 2.97 -1.33
N ASN A 32 5.11 3.52 -0.13
CA ASN A 32 6.36 4.17 0.23
C ASN A 32 7.54 3.18 0.27
N ASP A 33 7.33 1.96 0.78
CA ASP A 33 8.36 0.91 0.76
C ASP A 33 8.77 0.55 -0.68
N VAL A 34 7.81 0.51 -1.61
CA VAL A 34 8.08 0.28 -3.04
C VAL A 34 8.92 1.41 -3.64
N ILE A 35 8.57 2.67 -3.35
CA ILE A 35 9.35 3.83 -3.82
C ILE A 35 10.78 3.71 -3.29
N HIS A 36 10.93 3.48 -1.98
CA HIS A 36 12.24 3.37 -1.36
C HIS A 36 13.08 2.25 -1.98
N ALA A 37 12.52 1.05 -2.17
CA ALA A 37 13.24 -0.06 -2.80
C ALA A 37 13.73 0.27 -4.23
N ARG A 38 12.93 1.05 -4.99
CA ARG A 38 13.32 1.49 -6.34
C ARG A 38 14.38 2.59 -6.31
N GLU A 39 14.27 3.53 -5.38
CA GLU A 39 15.28 4.58 -5.18
C GLU A 39 16.63 3.97 -4.80
N GLU A 40 16.67 2.98 -3.91
CA GLU A 40 17.90 2.29 -3.52
C GLU A 40 18.52 1.53 -4.70
N ALA A 41 17.70 0.82 -5.50
CA ALA A 41 18.17 0.17 -6.72
C ALA A 41 18.78 1.19 -7.71
N HIS A 42 18.13 2.34 -7.89
CA HIS A 42 18.66 3.41 -8.72
C HIS A 42 20.00 3.92 -8.18
N LYS A 43 20.11 4.25 -6.89
CA LYS A 43 21.36 4.73 -6.28
C LYS A 43 22.49 3.73 -6.44
N ALA A 44 22.19 2.44 -6.39
CA ALA A 44 23.15 1.35 -6.60
C ALA A 44 23.48 1.07 -8.07
N GLY A 45 22.86 1.78 -9.03
CA GLY A 45 23.03 1.51 -10.47
C GLY A 45 22.44 0.17 -10.92
N LEU A 46 21.53 -0.41 -10.14
CA LEU A 46 20.89 -1.69 -10.41
C LEU A 46 19.59 -1.50 -11.19
N PRO A 47 19.14 -2.52 -11.95
CA PRO A 47 17.80 -2.53 -12.52
C PRO A 47 16.73 -2.40 -11.44
N PHE A 48 15.61 -1.76 -11.78
CA PHE A 48 14.47 -1.70 -10.86
C PHE A 48 13.94 -3.12 -10.55
N PRO A 49 13.59 -3.39 -9.28
CA PRO A 49 12.96 -4.64 -8.90
C PRO A 49 11.66 -4.88 -9.68
N LYS A 50 11.40 -6.14 -10.03
CA LYS A 50 10.14 -6.50 -10.67
C LYS A 50 8.99 -6.36 -9.68
N THR A 51 7.81 -5.98 -10.19
CA THR A 51 6.60 -5.82 -9.37
C THR A 51 6.26 -7.08 -8.58
N GLY A 52 6.43 -8.27 -9.16
CA GLY A 52 6.17 -9.54 -8.47
C GLY A 52 7.08 -9.77 -7.26
N ASP A 53 8.35 -9.41 -7.38
CA ASP A 53 9.33 -9.54 -6.29
C ASP A 53 9.02 -8.55 -5.16
N LEU A 54 8.66 -7.31 -5.52
CA LEU A 54 8.22 -6.29 -4.58
C LEU A 54 6.95 -6.72 -3.82
N SER A 55 5.93 -7.24 -4.50
CA SER A 55 4.71 -7.74 -3.85
C SER A 55 5.03 -8.88 -2.88
N LYS A 56 5.90 -9.82 -3.27
CA LYS A 56 6.30 -10.92 -2.39
C LYS A 56 7.03 -10.41 -1.16
N GLN A 57 8.00 -9.51 -1.33
CA GLN A 57 8.82 -9.01 -0.22
C GLN A 57 8.06 -8.08 0.71
N LEU A 58 7.35 -7.09 0.17
CA LEU A 58 6.76 -5.98 0.92
C LEU A 58 5.35 -6.24 1.42
N ILE A 59 4.69 -7.31 0.94
CA ILE A 59 3.35 -7.70 1.38
C ILE A 59 3.39 -9.11 1.96
N THR A 60 3.68 -10.12 1.13
CA THR A 60 3.53 -11.52 1.53
C THR A 60 4.49 -11.90 2.66
N LEU A 61 5.78 -11.59 2.51
CA LEU A 61 6.79 -11.89 3.53
C LEU A 61 6.76 -10.88 4.67
N ALA A 62 6.53 -9.60 4.38
CA ALA A 62 6.45 -8.56 5.39
C ALA A 62 5.43 -8.90 6.49
N LYS A 63 4.25 -9.39 6.13
CA LYS A 63 3.18 -9.79 7.07
C LYS A 63 3.59 -10.86 8.08
N LEU A 64 4.67 -11.61 7.82
CA LEU A 64 5.18 -12.63 8.74
C LEU A 64 6.09 -12.04 9.83
N SER A 65 6.55 -10.80 9.68
CA SER A 65 7.36 -10.10 10.68
C SER A 65 6.47 -9.46 11.76
N PRO A 66 6.89 -9.44 13.04
CA PRO A 66 6.13 -8.79 14.11
C PRO A 66 5.84 -7.31 13.83
N GLU A 67 6.78 -6.59 13.20
CA GLU A 67 6.67 -5.16 12.92
C GLU A 67 5.60 -4.84 11.86
N ARG A 68 5.26 -5.82 11.01
CA ARG A 68 4.34 -5.65 9.87
C ARG A 68 3.16 -6.63 9.90
N ALA A 69 2.96 -7.38 10.99
CA ALA A 69 1.86 -8.34 11.14
C ALA A 69 0.48 -7.69 10.94
N TRP A 70 0.32 -6.44 11.38
CA TRP A 70 -0.89 -5.63 11.25
C TRP A 70 -1.35 -5.40 9.80
N LEU A 71 -0.48 -5.57 8.79
CA LEU A 71 -0.88 -5.53 7.38
C LEU A 71 -1.86 -6.67 7.00
N SER A 72 -2.00 -7.69 7.85
CA SER A 72 -2.96 -8.80 7.68
C SER A 72 -4.33 -8.52 8.29
N GLU A 73 -4.48 -7.43 9.04
CA GLU A 73 -5.67 -7.11 9.83
C GLU A 73 -6.62 -6.13 9.11
N VAL A 74 -6.37 -5.89 7.82
CA VAL A 74 -7.01 -4.84 7.01
C VAL A 74 -7.50 -5.39 5.69
#